data_AF-A0A927NM78-F1
#
_entry.id   AF-A0A927NM78-F1
#
_cell.length_a   1.000
_cell.length_b   1.000
_cell.length_c   1.000
_cell.angle_alpha   90.00
_cell.angle_beta   90.00
_cell.angle_gamma   90.00
#
_symmetry.space_group_name_H-M   'P 1'
#
loop_
_entity.id
_entity.type
_entity.pdbx_description
1 polymer ?
#
loop_
_entity_poly.entity_id
_entity_poly.type
_entity_poly.pdbx_seq_one_letter_code
_entity_poly.pdbx_strand_id
1 'polypeptide(L)'
;MRNTVSLELTRLYYSQFLTDCQVKTYCFAYNIYMNFTERFNEVLKNCGKSQVEIANAVHVTKQCITDYKKGKSAPSIETLYELCLYLEISSDYLLGLSDY
;
A
#
# COMPACT_ATOMS: atom_id res chain seq x y z
N MET A 1 -13.37 4.30 -18.52
CA MET A 1 -14.09 3.47 -17.53
C MET A 1 -13.33 2.16 -17.37
N ARG A 2 -12.22 2.14 -16.63
CA ARG A 2 -11.34 0.96 -16.54
C ARG A 2 -11.18 0.51 -15.08
N ASN A 3 -11.43 -0.78 -14.86
CA ASN A 3 -10.90 -1.65 -13.80
C ASN A 3 -11.66 -1.89 -12.48
N THR A 4 -12.98 -1.67 -12.39
CA THR A 4 -13.75 -2.26 -11.27
C THR A 4 -14.13 -3.73 -11.52
N VAL A 5 -14.32 -4.11 -12.79
CA VAL A 5 -14.77 -5.47 -13.17
C VAL A 5 -13.69 -6.54 -12.88
N SER A 6 -12.40 -6.21 -12.98
CA SER A 6 -11.32 -7.19 -12.72
C SER A 6 -11.15 -7.57 -11.26
N LEU A 7 -11.51 -6.69 -10.31
CA LEU A 7 -11.36 -6.95 -8.86
C LEU A 7 -12.49 -7.83 -8.32
N GLU A 8 -13.71 -7.70 -8.84
CA GLU A 8 -14.80 -8.61 -8.49
C GLU A 8 -14.62 -9.99 -9.11
N LEU A 9 -14.09 -10.05 -10.33
CA LEU A 9 -13.81 -11.33 -11.01
C LEU A 9 -12.68 -12.11 -10.34
N THR A 10 -11.63 -11.45 -9.82
CA THR A 10 -10.65 -12.15 -8.98
C THR A 10 -11.30 -12.63 -7.69
N ARG A 11 -12.11 -11.81 -7.03
CA ARG A 11 -12.84 -12.19 -5.79
C ARG A 11 -13.70 -13.45 -5.96
N LEU A 12 -14.42 -13.55 -7.09
CA LEU A 12 -15.28 -14.69 -7.41
C LEU A 12 -14.48 -15.92 -7.84
N TYR A 13 -13.42 -15.76 -8.63
CA TYR A 13 -12.54 -16.86 -9.06
C TYR A 13 -11.84 -17.55 -7.88
N TYR A 14 -11.38 -16.77 -6.89
CA TYR A 14 -10.68 -17.32 -5.72
C TYR A 14 -11.60 -18.05 -4.72
N SER A 15 -12.91 -17.75 -4.70
CA SER A 15 -13.88 -18.42 -3.81
C SER A 15 -14.22 -19.87 -4.19
N GLN A 16 -13.89 -20.29 -5.42
CA GLN A 16 -14.32 -21.60 -5.93
C GLN A 16 -13.22 -22.66 -5.95
N PHE A 17 -11.94 -22.33 -5.72
CA PHE A 17 -10.83 -23.25 -6.04
C PHE A 17 -9.71 -23.46 -5.01
N LEU A 18 -9.74 -22.82 -3.84
CA LEU A 18 -8.62 -22.95 -2.89
C LEU A 18 -9.04 -23.62 -1.57
N THR A 19 -8.30 -24.66 -1.19
CA THR A 19 -8.42 -25.36 0.09
C THR A 19 -8.12 -24.41 1.26
N ASP A 20 -8.85 -24.58 2.38
CA ASP A 20 -8.89 -23.70 3.56
C ASP A 20 -7.54 -23.24 4.15
N CYS A 21 -6.44 -23.91 3.82
CA CYS A 21 -5.10 -23.60 4.29
C CYS A 21 -4.42 -22.45 3.50
N GLN A 22 -4.65 -22.34 2.19
CA GLN A 22 -3.97 -21.31 1.36
C GLN A 22 -4.74 -19.99 1.27
N VAL A 23 -6.06 -19.99 1.53
CA VAL A 23 -6.91 -18.79 1.49
C VAL A 23 -6.56 -17.80 2.60
N LYS A 24 -6.22 -18.27 3.82
CA LYS A 24 -5.87 -17.37 4.94
C LYS A 24 -4.62 -16.54 4.65
N THR A 25 -3.61 -17.14 4.05
CA THR A 25 -2.35 -16.46 3.71
C THR A 25 -2.56 -15.42 2.60
N TYR A 26 -3.36 -15.75 1.58
CA TYR A 26 -3.62 -14.84 0.45
C TYR A 26 -4.57 -13.70 0.83
N CYS A 27 -5.57 -13.95 1.68
CA CYS A 27 -6.43 -12.90 2.21
C CYS A 27 -5.69 -11.96 3.16
N PHE A 28 -4.77 -12.47 3.99
CA PHE A 28 -3.99 -11.64 4.92
C PHE A 28 -3.02 -10.71 4.21
N ALA A 29 -2.24 -11.23 3.25
CA ALA A 29 -1.32 -10.41 2.45
C ALA A 29 -2.06 -9.38 1.57
N TYR A 30 -3.23 -9.73 1.04
CA TYR A 30 -4.08 -8.79 0.30
C TYR A 30 -4.60 -7.66 1.19
N ASN A 31 -4.96 -7.96 2.44
CA ASN A 31 -5.48 -6.97 3.39
C ASN A 31 -4.41 -5.93 3.79
N ILE A 32 -3.17 -6.39 4.05
CA ILE A 32 -2.04 -5.50 4.35
C ILE A 32 -1.77 -4.54 3.19
N TYR A 33 -1.79 -5.04 1.94
CA TYR A 33 -1.49 -4.24 0.76
C TYR A 33 -2.56 -3.18 0.46
N MET A 34 -3.84 -3.54 0.67
CA MET A 34 -4.96 -2.61 0.50
C MET A 34 -4.95 -1.53 1.58
N ASN A 35 -4.71 -1.88 2.84
CA ASN A 35 -4.63 -0.94 3.95
C ASN A 35 -3.47 0.06 3.80
N PHE A 36 -2.28 -0.41 3.39
CA PHE A 36 -1.14 0.48 3.15
C PHE A 36 -1.44 1.53 2.08
N THR A 37 -2.00 1.10 0.95
CA THR A 37 -2.28 2.00 -0.17
C THR A 37 -3.27 3.11 0.23
N GLU A 38 -4.30 2.76 0.99
CA GLU A 38 -5.31 3.72 1.46
C GLU A 38 -4.72 4.74 2.44
N ARG A 39 -4.06 4.26 3.49
CA ARG A 39 -3.46 5.12 4.53
C ARG A 39 -2.32 5.97 3.99
N PHE A 40 -1.47 5.41 3.14
CA PHE A 40 -0.42 6.17 2.48
C PHE A 40 -0.99 7.33 1.66
N ASN A 41 -2.08 7.09 0.91
CA ASN A 41 -2.74 8.16 0.16
C ASN A 41 -3.36 9.23 1.06
N GLU A 42 -3.90 8.87 2.23
CA GLU A 42 -4.42 9.82 3.21
C GLU A 42 -3.31 10.71 3.77
N VAL A 43 -2.22 10.10 4.22
CA VAL A 43 -1.03 10.80 4.73
C VAL A 43 -0.50 11.79 3.70
N LEU A 44 -0.39 11.37 2.43
CA LEU A 44 0.10 12.23 1.37
C LEU A 44 -0.83 13.41 1.06
N LYS A 45 -2.15 13.27 1.28
CA LYS A 45 -3.08 14.40 1.14
C LYS A 45 -2.92 15.41 2.28
N ASN A 46 -2.65 14.93 3.48
CA ASN A 46 -2.57 15.77 4.69
C ASN A 46 -1.20 16.44 4.86
N CYS A 47 -0.13 15.86 4.32
CA CYS A 47 1.23 16.37 4.53
C CYS A 47 1.57 17.64 3.74
N GLY A 48 0.78 18.01 2.72
CA GLY A 48 1.03 19.19 1.87
C GLY A 48 2.28 19.13 0.98
N LYS A 49 3.03 18.01 1.01
CA LYS A 49 4.28 17.81 0.25
C LYS A 49 3.98 17.24 -1.14
N SER A 50 4.76 17.65 -2.14
CA SER A 50 4.66 17.08 -3.49
C SER A 50 5.29 15.68 -3.56
N GLN A 51 4.83 14.87 -4.51
CA GLN A 51 5.37 13.53 -4.75
C GLN A 51 6.87 13.55 -5.09
N VAL A 52 7.36 14.64 -5.69
CA VAL A 52 8.78 14.79 -6.03
C VAL A 52 9.61 15.05 -4.78
N GLU A 53 9.12 15.89 -3.86
CA GLU A 53 9.79 16.16 -2.59
C GLU A 53 9.91 14.90 -1.75
N ILE A 54 8.83 14.12 -1.64
CA ILE A 54 8.84 12.84 -0.91
C ILE A 54 9.78 11.85 -1.57
N ALA A 55 9.74 11.71 -2.89
CA ALA A 55 10.61 10.80 -3.63
C ALA A 55 12.10 11.13 -3.41
N ASN A 56 12.44 12.42 -3.45
CA ASN A 56 13.81 12.89 -3.22
C ASN A 56 14.25 12.64 -1.78
N ALA A 57 13.37 12.86 -0.80
CA ALA A 57 13.66 12.65 0.61
C ALA A 57 13.95 11.18 0.94
N VAL A 58 13.26 10.24 0.30
CA VAL A 58 13.43 8.80 0.55
C VAL A 58 14.28 8.10 -0.51
N HIS A 59 15.00 8.87 -1.32
CA HIS A 59 15.93 8.38 -2.34
C HIS A 59 15.33 7.42 -3.37
N VAL A 60 14.06 7.63 -3.75
CA VAL A 60 13.37 6.85 -4.79
C VAL A 60 12.96 7.73 -5.96
N THR A 61 12.55 7.11 -7.06
CA THR A 61 11.99 7.86 -8.18
C THR A 61 10.55 8.29 -7.88
N LYS A 62 10.10 9.40 -8.49
CA LYS A 62 8.67 9.81 -8.45
C LYS A 62 7.72 8.69 -8.92
N GLN A 63 8.20 7.84 -9.84
CA GLN A 63 7.43 6.71 -10.35
C GLN A 63 7.17 5.69 -9.25
N CYS A 64 8.16 5.40 -8.38
CA CYS A 64 7.99 4.53 -7.21
C CYS A 64 6.85 5.03 -6.31
N ILE A 65 6.83 6.33 -5.97
CA ILE A 65 5.74 6.92 -5.17
C ILE A 65 4.39 6.77 -5.88
N THR A 66 4.34 6.95 -7.19
CA THR A 66 3.11 6.76 -7.98
C THR A 66 2.63 5.31 -7.94
N ASP A 67 3.55 4.36 -7.98
CA ASP A 67 3.24 2.93 -7.95
C ASP A 67 2.80 2.47 -6.55
N TYR A 68 3.39 3.01 -5.48
CA TYR A 68 2.94 2.80 -4.10
C TYR A 68 1.50 3.28 -3.90
N LYS A 69 1.17 4.49 -4.39
CA LYS A 69 -0.18 5.05 -4.33
C LYS A 69 -1.22 4.24 -5.09
N LYS A 70 -0.80 3.47 -6.09
CA LYS A 70 -1.66 2.62 -6.94
C LYS A 70 -1.69 1.16 -6.48
N GLY A 71 -0.94 0.80 -5.44
CA GLY A 71 -0.78 -0.59 -5.01
C GLY A 71 -0.15 -1.48 -6.09
N LYS A 72 0.71 -0.93 -6.96
CA LYS A 72 1.43 -1.70 -7.98
C LYS A 72 2.74 -2.30 -7.47
N SER A 73 3.35 -1.64 -6.49
CA SER A 73 4.57 -2.05 -5.82
C SER A 73 4.52 -1.62 -4.35
N ALA A 74 5.34 -2.26 -3.53
CA ALA A 74 5.50 -1.93 -2.12
C ALA A 74 6.89 -1.33 -1.91
N PRO A 75 7.05 -0.42 -0.92
CA PRO A 75 8.37 0.05 -0.54
C PRO A 75 9.22 -1.11 0.01
N SER A 76 10.54 -1.01 -0.14
CA SER A 76 11.45 -1.85 0.64
C SER A 76 11.40 -1.45 2.12
N ILE A 77 11.95 -2.28 3.01
CA ILE A 77 12.03 -1.95 4.45
C ILE A 77 12.79 -0.63 4.67
N GLU A 78 13.88 -0.41 3.93
CA GLU A 78 14.66 0.83 3.98
C GLU A 78 13.83 2.05 3.53
N THR A 79 13.14 1.96 2.39
CA THR A 79 12.28 3.05 1.91
C THR A 79 11.12 3.30 2.87
N LEU A 80 10.54 2.26 3.47
CA LEU A 80 9.48 2.40 4.46
C LEU A 80 9.98 3.14 5.70
N TYR A 81 11.16 2.80 6.20
CA TYR A 81 11.81 3.48 7.32
C TYR A 81 12.00 4.99 7.03
N GLU A 82 12.58 5.31 5.87
CA GLU A 82 12.77 6.72 5.45
C GLU A 82 11.43 7.46 5.28
N LEU A 83 10.40 6.80 4.76
CA LEU A 83 9.04 7.36 4.67
C LEU A 83 8.47 7.66 6.04
N CYS A 84 8.62 6.76 7.01
CA CYS A 84 8.13 6.95 8.38
C CYS A 84 8.83 8.13 9.06
N LEU A 85 10.16 8.25 8.90
CA LEU A 85 10.91 9.39 9.43
C LEU A 85 10.52 10.71 8.78
N TYR A 86 10.44 10.74 7.44
CA TYR A 86 10.17 11.97 6.70
C TYR A 86 8.72 12.48 6.82
N LEU A 87 7.78 11.56 7.00
CA LEU A 87 6.36 11.86 7.18
C LEU A 87 5.96 11.95 8.66
N GLU A 88 6.88 11.67 9.58
CA GLU A 88 6.67 11.65 11.04
C GLU A 88 5.51 10.75 11.48
N ILE A 89 5.45 9.54 10.91
CA ILE A 89 4.34 8.59 11.10
C ILE A 89 4.88 7.21 11.46
N SER A 90 4.15 6.49 12.32
CA SER A 90 4.48 5.12 12.68
C SER A 90 4.28 4.15 11.51
N SER A 91 5.20 3.19 11.36
CA SER A 91 5.03 2.07 10.44
C SER A 91 3.77 1.26 10.76
N ASP A 92 3.37 1.19 12.03
CA ASP A 92 2.20 0.43 12.47
C ASP A 92 0.91 1.02 11.88
N TYR A 93 0.83 2.36 11.85
CA TYR A 93 -0.27 3.04 11.18
C TYR A 93 -0.22 2.80 9.67
N LEU A 94 0.92 2.96 9.01
CA LEU A 94 1.02 2.72 7.57
C LEU A 94 0.69 1.28 7.16
N LEU A 95 1.04 0.29 7.97
CA LEU A 95 0.83 -1.13 7.66
C LEU A 95 -0.54 -1.67 8.10
N GLY A 96 -1.35 -0.88 8.82
CA GLY A 96 -2.64 -1.34 9.33
C GLY A 96 -2.56 -2.18 10.60
N LEU A 97 -1.47 -2.10 11.36
CA LEU A 97 -1.29 -2.78 12.65
C LEU A 97 -1.91 -2.00 13.81
N SER A 98 -2.11 -0.69 13.64
CA SER A 98 -2.63 0.25 14.64
C SER A 98 -3.47 1.34 13.97
N ASP A 99 -4.51 1.85 14.63
CA ASP A 99 -5.28 3.03 14.17
C ASP A 99 -4.75 4.36 14.72
N TYR A 100 -3.68 4.31 15.50
CA TYR A 100 -3.00 5.44 16.16
C TYR A 100 -1.52 5.50 15.80
#